data_AF-A0A923D0D3-F1
#
_entry.id   AF-A0A923D0D3-F1
#
_cell.length_a   1.000
_cell.length_b   1.000
_cell.length_c   1.000
_cell.angle_alpha   90.00
_cell.angle_beta   90.00
_cell.angle_gamma   90.00
#
_symmetry.space_group_name_H-M   'P 1'
#
loop_
_entity.id
_entity.type
_entity.pdbx_description
1 polymer ?
#
loop_
_entity_poly.entity_id
_entity_poly.type
_entity_poly.pdbx_seq_one_letter_code
_entity_poly.pdbx_strand_id
1 'polypeptide(L)'
;MRVTCPSCRTDYAVPASQAPRRPLRLVCPACGRGFRLEPDPRRPAAPTVDALAAAWSERLARALVSDIVVYQPERRRAALERERVLEEFIPEIAAAWRLLLELAGDDPARLAPVFRDALDTLLGAGAPVVPAPAPRHGPWLPSSGPEIVPA
;
A
#
# COMPACT_ATOMS: atom_id res chain seq x y z
N MET A 1 10.52 -22.10 -18.17
CA MET A 1 10.31 -23.35 -17.40
C MET A 1 10.44 -24.55 -18.34
N ARG A 2 10.92 -25.70 -17.87
CA ARG A 2 10.94 -26.92 -18.70
C ARG A 2 9.65 -27.70 -18.48
N VAL A 3 9.10 -28.26 -19.56
CA VAL A 3 7.92 -29.12 -19.52
C VAL A 3 8.22 -30.38 -20.31
N THR A 4 7.66 -31.50 -19.83
CA THR A 4 7.79 -32.81 -20.47
C THR A 4 6.48 -33.15 -21.16
N CYS A 5 6.52 -33.50 -22.45
CA CYS A 5 5.33 -33.93 -23.17
C CYS A 5 4.85 -35.31 -22.65
N PRO A 6 3.57 -35.48 -22.25
CA PRO A 6 3.06 -36.76 -21.76
C PRO A 6 2.97 -37.85 -22.84
N SER A 7 3.07 -37.49 -24.12
CA SER A 7 2.87 -38.44 -25.23
C SER A 7 4.17 -38.94 -25.86
N CYS A 8 5.16 -38.07 -26.07
CA CYS A 8 6.46 -38.45 -26.65
C CYS A 8 7.63 -38.29 -25.68
N ARG A 9 7.40 -37.81 -24.46
CA ARG A 9 8.42 -37.55 -23.42
C ARG A 9 9.52 -36.58 -23.83
N THR A 10 9.32 -35.78 -24.88
CA THR A 10 10.24 -34.69 -25.22
C THR A 10 10.18 -33.60 -24.17
N ASP A 11 11.35 -33.22 -23.66
CA ASP A 11 11.52 -32.07 -22.77
C ASP A 11 11.81 -30.82 -23.60
N TYR A 12 11.05 -29.76 -23.36
CA TYR A 12 11.25 -28.49 -24.05
C TYR A 12 10.99 -27.30 -23.12
N ALA A 13 11.61 -26.18 -23.46
CA ALA A 13 11.47 -24.94 -22.70
C ALA A 13 10.19 -24.20 -23.13
N VAL A 14 9.35 -23.87 -22.15
CA VAL A 14 8.25 -22.92 -22.30
C VAL A 14 8.72 -21.57 -21.77
N PRO A 15 8.66 -20.50 -22.57
CA PRO A 15 9.00 -19.14 -22.12
C PRO A 15 8.21 -18.75 -20.88
N ALA A 16 8.81 -17.99 -19.96
CA ALA A 16 8.14 -17.55 -18.74
C ALA A 16 6.90 -16.66 -19.02
N SER A 17 6.87 -15.97 -20.17
CA SER A 17 5.70 -15.22 -20.67
C SER A 17 4.52 -16.13 -21.03
N GLN A 18 4.78 -17.40 -21.36
CA GLN A 18 3.78 -18.42 -21.67
C GLN A 18 3.57 -19.39 -20.50
N ALA A 19 4.25 -19.17 -19.36
CA ALA A 19 4.04 -19.97 -18.16
C ALA A 19 2.61 -19.74 -17.65
N PRO A 20 1.79 -20.80 -17.53
CA PRO A 20 0.37 -20.66 -17.23
C PRO A 20 0.13 -19.95 -15.90
N ARG A 21 -0.65 -18.87 -15.92
CA ARG A 21 -1.39 -18.37 -14.74
C ARG A 21 -2.76 -19.02 -14.61
N ARG A 22 -3.22 -19.66 -15.68
CA ARG A 22 -4.45 -20.43 -15.84
C ARG A 22 -4.11 -21.65 -16.70
N PRO A 23 -4.93 -22.72 -16.68
CA PRO A 23 -4.67 -23.90 -17.50
C PRO A 23 -4.46 -23.51 -18.96
N LEU A 24 -3.30 -23.88 -19.52
CA LEU A 24 -2.91 -23.54 -20.89
C LEU A 24 -2.87 -24.81 -21.73
N ARG A 25 -3.46 -24.76 -22.94
CA ARG A 25 -3.31 -25.82 -23.92
C ARG A 25 -2.06 -25.57 -24.75
N LEU A 26 -1.12 -26.49 -24.70
CA LEU A 26 0.12 -26.44 -25.46
C LEU A 26 0.12 -27.53 -26.52
N VAL A 27 0.80 -27.26 -27.64
CA VAL A 27 1.09 -28.26 -28.68
C VAL A 27 2.56 -28.63 -28.57
N CYS A 28 2.87 -29.93 -28.51
CA CYS A 28 4.25 -30.38 -28.45
C CYS A 28 4.96 -30.08 -29.78
N PRO A 29 6.13 -29.39 -29.77
CA PRO A 29 6.85 -29.08 -31.00
C PRO A 29 7.44 -30.32 -31.68
N ALA A 30 7.62 -31.43 -30.96
CA ALA A 30 8.20 -32.65 -31.50
C ALA A 30 7.18 -33.61 -32.12
N CYS A 31 5.99 -33.76 -31.53
CA CYS A 31 4.99 -34.73 -32.01
C CYS A 31 3.64 -34.12 -32.41
N GLY A 32 3.45 -32.80 -32.25
CA GLY A 32 2.22 -32.10 -32.61
C GLY A 32 1.01 -32.37 -31.72
N ARG A 33 1.13 -33.20 -30.68
CA ARG A 33 0.00 -33.52 -29.79
C ARG A 33 -0.26 -32.40 -28.79
N GLY A 34 -1.53 -32.03 -28.64
CA GLY A 34 -2.00 -31.05 -27.67
C GLY A 34 -2.19 -31.64 -26.28
N PHE A 35 -1.72 -30.95 -25.24
CA PHE A 35 -1.95 -31.32 -23.84
C PHE A 35 -2.21 -30.08 -22.97
N ARG A 36 -2.81 -30.29 -21.79
CA ARG A 36 -3.09 -29.23 -20.82
C ARG A 36 -1.96 -29.15 -19.81
N LEU A 37 -1.46 -27.94 -19.59
CA LEU A 37 -0.48 -27.63 -18.56
C LEU A 37 -1.17 -26.83 -17.45
N GLU A 38 -1.14 -27.37 -16.24
CA GLU A 38 -1.70 -26.71 -15.05
C GLU A 38 -0.74 -25.61 -14.52
N PRO A 39 -1.27 -24.54 -13.92
CA PRO A 39 -0.44 -23.53 -13.28
C PRO A 39 0.33 -24.12 -12.08
N ASP A 40 1.53 -23.58 -11.82
CA ASP A 40 2.32 -23.95 -10.64
C ASP A 40 1.59 -23.49 -9.36
N PRO A 41 1.19 -24.41 -8.47
CA PRO A 41 0.47 -24.07 -7.23
C PRO A 41 1.34 -23.27 -6.25
N ARG A 42 2.67 -23.27 -6.41
CA ARG A 42 3.59 -22.49 -5.57
C ARG A 42 3.71 -21.04 -6.03
N ARG A 43 3.19 -20.71 -7.22
CA ARG A 43 3.24 -19.34 -7.73
C ARG A 43 2.25 -18.48 -6.94
N PRO A 44 2.69 -17.39 -6.30
CA PRO A 44 1.77 -16.50 -5.61
C PRO A 44 0.75 -15.94 -6.60
N ALA A 45 -0.51 -15.85 -6.16
CA ALA A 45 -1.56 -15.20 -6.91
C ALA A 45 -1.21 -13.73 -7.17
N ALA A 46 -1.72 -13.16 -8.25
CA ALA A 46 -1.66 -11.72 -8.43
C ALA A 46 -2.46 -11.04 -7.30
N PRO A 47 -2.01 -9.88 -6.78
CA PRO A 47 -2.77 -9.14 -5.79
C PRO A 47 -4.12 -8.71 -6.37
N THR A 48 -5.12 -8.59 -5.50
CA THR A 48 -6.42 -8.00 -5.85
C THR A 48 -6.28 -6.49 -6.02
N VAL A 49 -7.27 -5.86 -6.66
CA VAL A 49 -7.33 -4.39 -6.80
C VAL A 49 -7.33 -3.73 -5.41
N ASP A 50 -8.11 -4.26 -4.46
CA ASP A 50 -8.17 -3.74 -3.10
C ASP A 50 -6.81 -3.85 -2.38
N ALA A 51 -6.11 -4.98 -2.55
CA ALA A 51 -4.78 -5.16 -1.96
C ALA A 51 -3.76 -4.18 -2.56
N LEU A 52 -3.86 -3.90 -3.87
CA LEU A 52 -3.01 -2.93 -4.54
C LEU A 52 -3.32 -1.50 -4.07
N ALA A 53 -4.61 -1.16 -3.92
CA ALA A 53 -5.04 0.14 -3.41
C ALA A 53 -4.53 0.36 -1.97
N ALA A 54 -4.70 -0.63 -1.08
CA ALA A 54 -4.19 -0.55 0.28
C ALA A 54 -2.67 -0.36 0.33
N ALA A 55 -1.90 -1.14 -0.44
CA ALA A 55 -0.45 -1.01 -0.50
C ALA A 55 -0.01 0.35 -1.07
N TRP A 56 -0.76 0.88 -2.03
CA TRP A 56 -0.49 2.19 -2.60
C TRP A 56 -0.80 3.32 -1.60
N SER A 57 -1.92 3.25 -0.86
CA SER A 57 -2.26 4.20 0.22
C SER A 57 -1.20 4.21 1.32
N GLU A 58 -0.69 3.05 1.73
CA GLU A 58 0.42 2.94 2.68
C GLU A 58 1.68 3.65 2.16
N ARG A 59 2.05 3.35 0.92
CA ARG A 59 3.24 3.95 0.30
C ARG A 59 3.09 5.47 0.18
N LEU A 60 1.90 5.95 -0.18
CA LEU A 60 1.62 7.37 -0.32
C LEU A 60 1.69 8.10 1.04
N ALA A 61 1.05 7.55 2.08
CA ALA A 61 1.11 8.12 3.42
C ALA A 61 2.55 8.25 3.92
N ARG A 62 3.38 7.21 3.74
CA ARG A 62 4.80 7.23 4.11
C ARG A 62 5.59 8.25 3.31
N ALA A 63 5.31 8.40 2.01
CA ALA A 63 5.95 9.41 1.18
C ALA A 63 5.64 10.84 1.67
N LEU A 64 4.38 11.13 1.97
CA LEU A 64 3.93 12.45 2.45
C LEU A 64 4.53 12.78 3.83
N VAL A 65 4.55 11.84 4.76
CA VAL A 65 5.19 12.07 6.07
C VAL A 65 6.71 12.18 5.94
N SER A 66 7.33 11.39 5.06
CA SER A 66 8.77 11.51 4.79
C SER A 66 9.13 12.89 4.27
N ASP A 67 8.27 13.52 3.47
CA ASP A 67 8.49 14.88 2.96
C ASP A 67 8.63 15.90 4.11
N ILE A 68 7.75 15.81 5.12
CA ILE A 68 7.82 16.63 6.35
C ILE A 68 9.19 16.48 7.02
N VAL A 69 9.66 15.23 7.17
CA VAL A 69 10.93 14.90 7.85
C VAL A 69 12.13 15.43 7.07
N VAL A 70 12.13 15.26 5.74
CA VAL A 70 13.25 15.64 4.86
C VAL A 70 13.48 17.14 4.88
N TYR A 71 12.41 17.94 4.84
CA TYR A 71 12.57 19.40 4.81
C TYR A 71 12.83 20.02 6.17
N GLN A 72 12.54 19.31 7.27
CA GLN A 72 12.60 19.89 8.63
C GLN A 72 13.32 18.99 9.67
N PRO A 73 14.52 18.47 9.38
CA PRO A 73 15.16 17.45 10.21
C PRO A 73 15.56 17.97 11.60
N GLU A 74 16.06 19.21 11.69
CA GLU A 74 16.50 19.82 12.95
C GLU A 74 15.33 20.21 13.84
N ARG A 75 14.26 20.78 13.26
CA ARG A 75 13.02 21.08 13.99
C ARG A 75 12.40 19.80 14.54
N ARG A 76 12.37 18.71 13.74
CA ARG A 76 11.91 17.40 14.20
C ARG A 76 12.76 16.88 15.37
N ARG A 77 14.09 16.96 15.29
CA ARG A 77 14.98 16.53 16.39
C ARG A 77 14.67 17.30 17.67
N ALA A 78 14.56 18.62 17.58
CA ALA A 78 14.27 19.47 18.73
C ALA A 78 12.86 19.23 19.30
N ALA A 79 11.87 18.93 18.46
CA ALA A 79 10.52 18.58 18.88
C ALA A 79 10.47 17.21 19.58
N LEU A 80 11.26 16.23 19.11
CA LEU A 80 11.39 14.92 19.75
C LEU A 80 12.02 15.04 21.14
N GLU A 81 13.09 15.84 21.28
CA GLU A 81 13.75 16.09 22.57
C GLU A 81 12.81 16.74 23.60
N ARG A 82 11.83 17.51 23.14
CA ARG A 82 10.83 18.19 23.98
C ARG A 82 9.51 17.44 24.11
N GLU A 83 9.39 16.26 23.48
CA GLU A 83 8.15 15.47 23.42
C GLU A 83 6.95 16.30 22.90
N ARG A 84 7.20 17.17 21.90
CA ARG A 84 6.24 18.14 21.35
C ARG A 84 6.05 18.03 19.84
N VAL A 85 6.26 16.84 19.29
CA VAL A 85 6.21 16.59 17.85
C VAL A 85 4.85 16.97 17.25
N LEU A 86 3.76 16.62 17.93
CA LEU A 86 2.43 16.94 17.44
C LEU A 86 2.21 18.45 17.39
N GLU A 87 2.43 19.16 18.51
CA GLU A 87 2.22 20.60 18.63
C GLU A 87 3.07 21.39 17.64
N GLU A 88 4.31 20.96 17.45
CA GLU A 88 5.19 21.63 16.52
C GLU A 88 4.71 21.39 15.08
N PHE A 89 4.30 20.19 14.67
CA PHE A 89 4.03 19.87 13.26
C PHE A 89 2.54 19.85 12.85
N ILE A 90 1.62 20.39 13.65
CA ILE A 90 0.17 20.39 13.33
C ILE A 90 -0.12 20.86 11.89
N PRO A 91 0.42 22.00 11.41
CA PRO A 91 0.10 22.49 10.07
C PRO A 91 0.53 21.52 8.97
N GLU A 92 1.74 20.97 9.07
CA GLU A 92 2.30 20.02 8.11
C GLU A 92 1.55 18.67 8.13
N ILE A 93 1.22 18.17 9.32
CA ILE A 93 0.43 16.95 9.50
C ILE A 93 -0.96 17.13 8.86
N ALA A 94 -1.62 18.26 9.11
CA ALA A 94 -2.93 18.55 8.54
C ALA A 94 -2.89 18.71 7.01
N ALA A 95 -1.83 19.32 6.47
CA ALA A 95 -1.64 19.45 5.02
C ALA A 95 -1.41 18.09 4.36
N ALA A 96 -0.52 17.27 4.92
CA ALA A 96 -0.25 15.91 4.44
C ALA A 96 -1.50 15.01 4.51
N TRP A 97 -2.31 15.13 5.56
CA TRP A 97 -3.57 14.40 5.68
C TRP A 97 -4.57 14.79 4.58
N ARG A 98 -4.77 16.09 4.33
CA ARG A 98 -5.68 16.55 3.26
C ARG A 98 -5.22 16.06 1.88
N LEU A 99 -3.91 16.13 1.62
CA LEU A 99 -3.35 15.69 0.36
C LEU A 99 -3.46 14.16 0.19
N LEU A 100 -3.32 13.39 1.27
CA LEU A 100 -3.56 11.94 1.23
C LEU A 100 -5.00 11.63 0.85
N LEU A 101 -5.98 12.30 1.47
CA LEU A 101 -7.40 12.11 1.15
C LEU A 101 -7.70 12.45 -0.32
N GLU A 102 -7.16 13.56 -0.81
CA GLU A 102 -7.34 14.02 -2.19
C GLU A 102 -6.76 13.02 -3.20
N LEU A 103 -5.52 12.59 -2.99
CA LEU A 103 -4.84 11.69 -3.92
C LEU A 103 -5.42 10.28 -3.85
N ALA A 104 -5.74 9.80 -2.64
CA ALA A 104 -6.14 8.41 -2.46
C ALA A 104 -7.59 8.12 -2.81
N GLY A 105 -8.50 9.09 -2.64
CA GLY A 105 -9.91 8.90 -2.94
C GLY A 105 -10.58 7.76 -2.17
N ASP A 106 -10.01 7.35 -1.03
CA ASP A 106 -10.50 6.24 -0.18
C ASP A 106 -11.17 6.80 1.08
N ASP A 107 -11.87 5.92 1.81
CA ASP A 107 -12.55 6.27 3.05
C ASP A 107 -11.55 6.79 4.10
N PRO A 108 -11.77 7.99 4.68
CA PRO A 108 -10.96 8.52 5.78
C PRO A 108 -10.76 7.53 6.94
N ALA A 109 -11.77 6.71 7.25
CA ALA A 109 -11.67 5.70 8.30
C ALA A 109 -10.65 4.59 7.98
N ARG A 110 -10.45 4.28 6.69
CA ARG A 110 -9.43 3.33 6.20
C ARG A 110 -8.04 3.95 6.14
N LEU A 111 -7.96 5.24 5.78
CA LEU A 111 -6.69 5.95 5.63
C LEU A 111 -6.09 6.39 6.98
N ALA A 112 -6.92 6.69 7.98
CA ALA A 112 -6.48 7.15 9.30
C ALA A 112 -5.46 6.22 10.00
N PRO A 113 -5.66 4.89 10.10
CA PRO A 113 -4.66 4.01 10.72
C PRO A 113 -3.35 3.96 9.94
N VAL A 114 -3.43 3.98 8.61
CA VAL A 114 -2.26 3.97 7.71
C VAL A 114 -1.43 5.24 7.86
N PHE A 115 -2.09 6.40 7.92
CA PHE A 115 -1.42 7.68 8.10
C PHE A 115 -0.81 7.82 9.51
N ARG A 116 -1.51 7.34 10.54
CA ARG A 116 -0.99 7.31 11.91
C ARG A 116 0.27 6.46 12.01
N ASP A 117 0.28 5.26 11.45
CA ASP A 117 1.46 4.39 11.43
C ASP A 117 2.65 5.08 10.75
N ALA A 118 2.41 5.79 9.65
CA ALA A 118 3.43 6.59 8.99
C ALA A 118 3.96 7.74 9.88
N LEU A 119 3.07 8.47 10.57
CA LEU A 119 3.46 9.52 11.52
C LEU A 119 4.32 8.96 12.66
N ASP A 120 3.85 7.91 13.31
CA ASP A 120 4.53 7.32 14.46
C ASP A 120 5.91 6.78 14.05
N THR A 121 5.97 6.05 12.94
CA THR A 121 7.22 5.47 12.43
C THR A 121 8.22 6.52 11.97
N LEU A 122 7.79 7.50 11.17
CA LEU A 122 8.69 8.43 10.49
C LEU A 122 8.86 9.73 11.26
N LEU A 123 7.77 10.40 11.62
CA LEU A 123 7.82 11.68 12.30
C LEU A 123 8.15 11.50 13.80
N GLY A 124 7.53 10.53 14.46
CA GLY A 124 7.72 10.19 15.87
C GLY A 124 8.93 9.30 16.18
N ALA A 125 9.69 8.87 15.17
CA ALA A 125 10.83 7.96 15.35
C ALA A 125 10.48 6.62 16.04
N GLY A 126 9.26 6.12 15.83
CA GLY A 126 8.70 4.93 16.47
C GLY A 126 7.88 5.22 17.73
N ALA A 127 7.90 6.45 18.25
CA ALA A 127 7.03 6.87 19.33
C ALA A 127 5.68 7.40 18.78
N PRO A 128 4.57 7.21 19.52
CA PRO A 128 3.27 7.73 19.10
C PRO A 128 3.28 9.26 19.04
N VAL A 129 2.99 9.82 17.87
CA VAL A 129 2.86 11.28 17.68
C VAL A 129 1.54 11.77 18.25
N VAL A 130 0.46 11.01 18.05
CA VAL A 130 -0.87 11.34 18.59
C VAL A 130 -1.18 10.44 19.79
N PRO A 131 -1.22 10.98 21.03
CA PRO A 131 -1.50 10.18 22.21
C PRO A 131 -2.91 9.57 22.20
N ALA A 132 -3.06 8.38 22.79
CA ALA A 132 -4.34 7.69 22.92
C ALA A 132 -5.12 8.16 24.17
N PRO A 133 -6.46 8.19 24.16
CA PRO A 133 -7.34 7.91 23.02
C PRO A 133 -7.48 9.15 22.13
N ALA A 134 -7.09 9.03 20.86
CA ALA A 134 -7.45 10.06 19.89
C ALA A 134 -8.99 10.12 19.84
N PRO A 135 -9.62 11.29 20.04
CA PRO A 135 -11.07 11.40 19.99
C PRO A 135 -11.57 10.96 18.60
N ARG A 136 -12.74 10.31 18.57
CA ARG A 136 -13.39 9.83 17.33
C ARG A 136 -13.62 10.95 16.30
N HIS A 137 -13.60 12.19 16.78
CA HIS A 137 -13.53 13.44 16.03
C HIS A 137 -12.55 14.34 16.79
N GLY A 138 -11.35 14.58 16.25
CA GLY A 138 -10.32 15.38 16.90
C GLY A 138 -9.97 16.62 16.10
N PRO A 139 -9.52 17.71 16.72
CA PRO A 139 -9.24 19.00 16.07
C PRO A 139 -8.17 18.93 14.97
N TRP A 140 -7.43 17.82 14.85
CA TRP A 140 -6.46 17.54 13.79
C TRP A 140 -7.00 16.68 12.62
N LEU A 141 -8.24 16.15 12.69
CA LEU A 141 -8.95 15.61 11.52
C LEU A 141 -10.03 16.63 11.08
N PRO A 142 -9.98 17.20 9.86
CA PRO A 142 -11.10 18.00 9.37
C PRO A 142 -12.36 17.12 9.31
N SER A 143 -13.41 17.61 9.94
CA SER A 143 -14.74 17.00 10.01
C SER A 143 -15.23 16.62 8.62
N SER A 144 -15.69 15.38 8.51
CA SER A 144 -16.42 14.84 7.37
C SER A 144 -17.59 15.72 6.92
N GLY A 145 -17.56 16.14 5.65
CA GLY A 145 -18.74 16.47 4.80
C GLY A 145 -19.58 17.70 5.18
N PRO A 146 -20.28 18.32 4.21
CA PRO A 146 -21.14 19.47 4.48
C PRO A 146 -22.33 19.04 5.35
N GLU A 147 -22.58 19.75 6.45
CA GLU A 147 -23.82 19.69 7.21
C GLU A 147 -24.99 20.02 6.26
N ILE A 148 -25.83 19.03 5.97
CA ILE A 148 -27.15 19.28 5.43
C ILE A 148 -27.98 19.85 6.58
N VAL A 149 -28.21 21.16 6.55
CA VAL A 149 -29.16 21.85 7.41
C VAL A 149 -30.57 21.59 6.86
N PRO A 150 -31.46 20.85 7.56
CA PRO A 150 -32.86 20.83 7.18
C PRO A 150 -33.53 22.16 7.59
N ALA A 151 -34.35 22.67 6.69
CA ALA A 151 -35.17 23.88 6.84
C ALA A 151 -36.32 23.70 7.83
#